data_AF-A0A2E8PYS4-F1
#
_entry.id   AF-A0A2E8PYS4-F1
#
_cell.length_a   1.000
_cell.length_b   1.000
_cell.length_c   1.000
_cell.angle_alpha   90.00
_cell.angle_beta   90.00
_cell.angle_gamma   90.00
#
_symmetry.space_group_name_H-M   'P 1'
#
loop_
_entity.id
_entity.type
_entity.pdbx_description
1 polymer ?
#
loop_
_entity_poly.entity_id
_entity_poly.type
_entity_poly.pdbx_seq_one_letter_code
_entity_poly.pdbx_strand_id
1 'polypeptide(L)'
;MDSGAFRKAWEIIKGWLAGMLRGTIGFLCISLTSHCESPNPVSAEYYLLSPLLIAGVQRPSAPSNLTAVYDVPSESIYLQWQASVDPDTGIIWNDYRIYFFLSSPPANIYQDRYRLATTSRTYYSIASDPFNGTVYFAVTAHERGSESLPSNFAQLSL
;
A
#
# COMPACT_ATOMS: atom_id res chain seq x y z
N MET A 1 17.16 -11.53 -9.09
CA MET A 1 17.37 -12.18 -7.78
C MET A 1 16.84 -11.25 -6.69
N ASP A 2 15.66 -11.56 -6.16
CA ASP A 2 15.43 -11.68 -4.70
C ASP A 2 14.07 -12.37 -4.48
N SER A 3 14.07 -13.70 -4.46
CA SER A 3 12.93 -14.56 -4.17
C SER A 3 12.55 -14.57 -2.67
N GLY A 4 13.26 -13.79 -1.84
CA GLY A 4 13.01 -13.70 -0.40
C GLY A 4 11.80 -12.84 -0.03
N ALA A 5 11.45 -11.85 -0.84
CA ALA A 5 10.35 -10.93 -0.54
C ALA A 5 8.97 -11.60 -0.63
N PHE A 6 8.74 -12.43 -1.66
CA PHE A 6 7.50 -13.18 -1.83
C PHE A 6 7.35 -14.27 -0.77
N ARG A 7 8.45 -14.94 -0.40
CA ARG A 7 8.44 -15.95 0.68
C ARG A 7 8.09 -15.33 2.03
N LYS A 8 8.54 -14.10 2.32
CA LYS A 8 8.16 -13.36 3.53
C LYS A 8 6.68 -12.97 3.54
N ALA A 9 6.14 -12.50 2.42
CA ALA A 9 4.72 -12.15 2.31
C ALA A 9 3.80 -13.37 2.50
N TRP A 10 4.18 -14.52 1.92
CA TRP A 10 3.43 -15.77 2.06
C TRP A 10 3.46 -16.37 3.48
N GLU A 11 4.60 -16.29 4.19
CA GLU A 11 4.70 -16.79 5.57
C GLU A 11 3.92 -15.92 6.58
N ILE A 12 3.77 -14.61 6.33
CA ILE A 12 2.92 -13.73 7.14
C ILE A 12 1.45 -14.16 7.05
N ILE A 13 0.98 -14.54 5.86
CA ILE A 13 -0.42 -14.95 5.63
C ILE A 13 -0.75 -16.27 6.36
N LYS A 14 0.20 -17.21 6.43
CA LYS A 14 0.02 -18.47 7.19
C LYS A 14 -0.09 -18.26 8.70
N GLY A 15 0.65 -17.30 9.26
CA GLY A 15 0.63 -17.01 10.70
C GLY A 15 -0.73 -16.48 11.20
N TRP A 16 -1.45 -15.74 10.36
CA TRP A 16 -2.77 -15.18 10.70
C TRP A 16 -3.87 -16.24 10.78
N LEU A 17 -3.79 -17.31 9.98
CA LEU A 17 -4.79 -18.39 10.00
C LEU A 17 -4.65 -19.34 11.20
N ALA A 18 -3.45 -19.44 11.79
CA ALA A 18 -3.20 -20.30 12.95
C ALA A 18 -3.53 -19.63 14.30
N GLY A 19 -3.52 -18.29 14.37
CA GLY A 19 -3.69 -17.53 15.62
C GLY A 19 -5.13 -17.32 16.07
N MET A 20 -6.13 -17.58 15.23
CA MET A 20 -7.53 -17.22 15.50
C MET A 20 -8.33 -18.25 16.33
N LEU A 21 -7.71 -19.31 16.85
CA LEU A 21 -8.42 -20.42 17.51
C LEU A 21 -8.03 -20.73 18.97
N ARG A 22 -7.20 -19.92 19.63
CA ARG A 22 -6.88 -20.14 21.06
C ARG A 22 -6.74 -18.85 21.85
N GLY A 23 -7.60 -18.66 22.85
CA GLY A 23 -7.41 -17.61 23.84
C GLY A 23 -8.58 -17.39 24.80
N THR A 24 -9.02 -18.45 25.50
CA THR A 24 -9.97 -18.33 26.64
C THR A 24 -9.21 -18.18 27.97
N ILE A 25 -9.64 -17.18 28.75
CA ILE A 25 -9.64 -17.07 30.24
C ILE A 25 -8.30 -16.82 30.96
N GLY A 26 -8.27 -15.74 31.74
CA GLY A 26 -7.26 -15.48 32.77
C GLY A 26 -7.48 -14.16 33.51
N PHE A 27 -8.56 -14.07 34.27
CA PHE A 27 -8.88 -12.95 35.18
C PHE A 27 -7.94 -12.98 36.40
N LEU A 28 -7.11 -11.96 36.61
CA LEU A 28 -6.47 -11.71 37.90
C LEU A 28 -6.41 -10.20 38.15
N CYS A 29 -7.33 -9.72 38.99
CA CYS A 29 -7.37 -8.35 39.50
C CYS A 29 -6.21 -8.11 40.47
N ILE A 30 -5.33 -7.16 40.15
CA ILE A 30 -4.47 -6.50 41.13
C ILE A 30 -4.79 -5.00 41.07
N SER A 31 -5.37 -4.52 42.15
CA SER A 31 -5.83 -3.16 42.39
C SER A 31 -4.65 -2.23 42.70
N LEU A 32 -4.35 -1.34 41.77
CA LEU A 32 -3.54 -0.14 42.00
C LEU A 32 -4.34 1.07 41.55
N THR A 33 -4.90 1.79 42.53
CA THR A 33 -5.62 3.06 42.37
C THR A 33 -4.64 4.16 41.99
N SER A 34 -4.24 4.16 40.72
CA SER A 34 -3.74 5.35 40.04
C SER A 34 -4.96 5.97 39.39
N HIS A 35 -5.23 7.25 39.62
CA HIS A 35 -6.19 7.98 38.79
C HIS A 35 -5.60 8.05 37.38
N CYS A 36 -5.85 7.01 36.57
CA CYS A 36 -5.78 7.11 35.13
C CYS A 36 -6.88 8.08 34.73
N GLU A 37 -6.53 9.34 34.48
CA GLU A 37 -7.30 10.09 33.50
C GLU A 37 -7.32 9.22 32.24
N SER A 38 -8.52 8.85 31.79
CA SER A 38 -8.63 8.20 30.48
C SER A 38 -7.89 9.10 29.50
N PRO A 39 -6.99 8.57 28.64
CA PRO A 39 -6.40 9.38 27.58
C PRO A 39 -7.56 10.11 26.90
N ASN A 40 -7.50 11.44 26.87
CA ASN A 40 -8.53 12.21 26.18
C ASN A 40 -8.68 11.57 24.79
N PRO A 41 -9.86 11.01 24.46
CA PRO A 41 -10.03 10.36 23.18
C PRO A 41 -9.81 11.43 22.13
N VAL A 42 -8.69 11.35 21.44
CA VAL A 42 -8.42 12.22 20.31
C VAL A 42 -9.54 11.93 19.32
N SER A 43 -10.25 12.98 18.90
CA SER A 43 -11.42 12.82 18.03
C SER A 43 -11.07 12.00 16.79
N ALA A 44 -11.99 11.15 16.31
CA ALA A 44 -11.75 10.20 15.21
C ALA A 44 -11.24 10.89 13.93
N GLU A 45 -11.51 12.19 13.79
CA GLU A 45 -11.00 13.07 12.74
C GLU A 45 -9.48 13.29 12.76
N TYR A 46 -8.77 12.99 13.85
CA TYR A 46 -7.30 12.99 13.91
C TYR A 46 -6.67 11.65 13.48
N TYR A 47 -7.42 10.54 13.50
CA TYR A 47 -6.92 9.22 13.07
C TYR A 47 -7.07 8.99 11.56
N LEU A 48 -7.66 9.95 10.87
CA LEU A 48 -7.75 9.99 9.41
C LEU A 48 -6.96 11.21 8.96
N LEU A 49 -5.64 11.07 8.79
CA LEU A 49 -4.93 11.99 7.91
C LEU A 49 -5.63 11.91 6.56
N SER A 50 -6.40 12.96 6.24
CA SER A 50 -7.08 13.06 4.96
C SER A 50 -6.06 12.77 3.85
N PRO A 51 -6.42 12.01 2.79
CA PRO A 51 -5.55 11.84 1.63
C PRO A 51 -4.98 13.17 1.11
N LEU A 52 -5.69 14.29 1.31
CA LEU A 52 -5.24 15.65 1.00
C LEU A 52 -4.10 16.16 1.91
N LEU A 53 -4.08 15.79 3.18
CA LEU A 53 -3.00 16.10 4.13
C LEU A 53 -1.75 15.27 3.84
N ILE A 54 -1.92 14.01 3.44
CA ILE A 54 -0.84 13.13 2.99
C ILE A 54 -0.27 13.64 1.66
N ALA A 55 -1.13 14.07 0.74
CA ALA A 55 -0.77 14.57 -0.58
C ALA A 55 -0.19 15.98 -0.61
N GLY A 56 0.11 16.59 0.54
CA GLY A 56 0.91 17.83 0.60
C GLY A 56 0.47 18.90 -0.41
N VAL A 57 -0.81 19.28 -0.41
CA VAL A 57 -1.38 20.25 -1.36
C VAL A 57 -1.30 19.78 -2.84
N GLN A 58 -1.53 18.48 -3.07
CA GLN A 58 -1.49 17.83 -4.40
C GLN A 58 -0.10 17.79 -5.04
N ARG A 59 0.97 17.67 -4.23
CA ARG A 59 2.34 17.54 -4.71
C ARG A 59 3.01 16.27 -4.22
N PRO A 60 3.73 15.57 -5.12
CA PRO A 60 3.72 15.71 -6.58
C PRO A 60 2.34 15.38 -7.19
N SER A 61 2.11 15.66 -8.48
CA SER A 61 0.85 15.26 -9.13
C SER A 61 0.65 13.74 -9.09
N ALA A 62 -0.59 13.26 -9.20
CA ALA A 62 -0.79 11.81 -9.27
C ALA A 62 -0.13 11.26 -10.55
N PRO A 63 0.59 10.12 -10.47
CA PRO A 63 0.96 9.36 -11.67
C PRO A 63 -0.31 9.00 -12.45
N SER A 64 -0.23 8.90 -13.77
CA SER A 64 -1.41 8.65 -14.62
C SER A 64 -1.19 7.48 -15.57
N ASN A 65 -2.27 7.01 -16.20
CA ASN A 65 -2.24 5.94 -17.20
C ASN A 65 -1.50 4.68 -16.73
N LEU A 66 -1.73 4.28 -15.48
CA LEU A 66 -1.22 3.02 -14.95
C LEU A 66 -1.86 1.86 -15.71
N THR A 67 -1.02 0.96 -16.23
CA THR A 67 -1.41 -0.30 -16.85
C THR A 67 -0.75 -1.47 -16.13
N ALA A 68 -1.41 -2.64 -16.19
CA ALA A 68 -0.89 -3.89 -15.66
C ALA A 68 -1.10 -4.99 -16.70
N VAL A 69 -0.04 -5.76 -16.99
CA VAL A 69 -0.07 -6.86 -17.96
C VAL A 69 0.67 -8.04 -17.36
N TYR A 70 0.13 -9.25 -17.54
CA TYR A 70 0.87 -10.47 -17.28
C TYR A 70 1.61 -10.90 -18.55
N ASP A 71 2.92 -10.99 -18.46
CA ASP A 71 3.79 -11.48 -19.53
C ASP A 71 4.04 -12.97 -19.32
N VAL A 72 3.32 -13.81 -20.08
CA VAL A 72 3.37 -15.28 -19.95
C VAL A 72 4.78 -15.84 -20.16
N PRO A 73 5.56 -15.43 -21.17
CA PRO A 73 6.90 -15.98 -21.38
C PRO A 73 7.89 -15.71 -20.24
N SER A 74 7.73 -14.58 -19.53
CA SER A 74 8.61 -14.21 -18.41
C SER A 74 7.99 -14.48 -17.04
N GLU A 75 6.77 -15.06 -17.00
CA GLU A 75 6.00 -15.31 -15.78
C GLU A 75 6.05 -14.11 -14.82
N SER A 76 5.70 -12.94 -15.36
CA SER A 76 5.85 -11.67 -14.65
C SER A 76 4.68 -10.74 -14.87
N ILE A 77 4.32 -9.99 -13.83
CA ILE A 77 3.40 -8.85 -13.94
C ILE A 77 4.23 -7.61 -14.23
N TYR A 78 3.94 -6.96 -15.35
CA TYR A 78 4.53 -5.70 -15.76
C TYR A 78 3.56 -4.55 -15.52
N LEU A 79 4.03 -3.53 -14.80
CA LEU A 79 3.34 -2.29 -14.53
C LEU A 79 4.05 -1.14 -15.23
N GLN A 80 3.28 -0.23 -15.83
CA GLN A 80 3.81 1.00 -16.43
C GLN A 80 2.86 2.16 -16.20
N TRP A 81 3.40 3.36 -16.01
CA TRP A 81 2.61 4.58 -15.82
C TRP A 81 3.30 5.80 -16.44
N GLN A 82 2.56 6.89 -16.57
CA GLN A 82 3.10 8.21 -16.88
C GLN A 82 3.59 8.88 -15.61
N ALA A 83 4.71 9.59 -15.75
CA ALA A 83 5.39 10.19 -14.63
C ALA A 83 4.55 11.26 -13.95
N SER A 84 4.74 11.37 -12.64
CA SER A 84 4.27 12.53 -11.88
C SER A 84 5.13 13.75 -12.19
N VAL A 85 4.55 14.94 -12.05
CA VAL A 85 5.24 16.22 -12.20
C VAL A 85 4.95 17.13 -11.02
N ASP A 86 5.91 17.97 -10.65
CA ASP A 86 5.59 19.13 -9.82
C ASP A 86 4.75 20.11 -10.67
N PRO A 87 3.54 20.49 -10.22
CA PRO A 87 2.61 21.26 -11.03
C PRO A 87 3.03 22.71 -11.27
N ASP A 88 3.95 23.27 -10.48
CA ASP A 88 4.42 24.65 -10.65
C ASP A 88 5.62 24.74 -11.58
N THR A 89 6.53 23.78 -11.46
CA THR A 89 7.84 23.80 -12.13
C THR A 89 7.86 22.91 -13.36
N GLY A 90 6.91 21.99 -13.50
CA GLY A 90 6.87 20.99 -14.56
C GLY A 90 7.98 19.93 -14.46
N ILE A 91 8.73 19.92 -13.35
CA ILE A 91 9.82 18.96 -13.15
C ILE A 91 9.23 17.57 -12.93
N ILE A 92 9.76 16.59 -13.65
CA ILE A 92 9.37 15.18 -13.50
C ILE A 92 9.82 14.66 -12.14
N TRP A 93 8.87 14.06 -11.43
CA TRP A 93 9.13 13.36 -10.19
C TRP A 93 9.51 11.90 -10.45
N ASN A 94 10.43 11.35 -9.65
CA ASN A 94 11.03 10.03 -9.89
C ASN A 94 11.12 9.18 -8.61
N ASP A 95 10.21 9.35 -7.66
CA ASP A 95 10.10 8.45 -6.49
C ASP A 95 8.65 7.98 -6.37
N TYR A 96 8.44 6.68 -6.47
CA TYR A 96 7.13 6.06 -6.59
C TYR A 96 6.94 4.94 -5.57
N ARG A 97 5.73 4.84 -5.03
CA ARG A 97 5.28 3.72 -4.21
C ARG A 97 4.21 2.94 -4.95
N ILE A 98 4.32 1.62 -4.92
CA ILE A 98 3.45 0.69 -5.65
C ILE A 98 2.62 -0.06 -4.63
N TYR A 99 1.31 -0.09 -4.84
CA TYR A 99 0.35 -0.75 -3.98
C TYR A 99 -0.32 -1.92 -4.70
N PHE A 100 -0.61 -2.97 -3.95
CA PHE A 100 -1.21 -4.21 -4.44
C PHE A 100 -2.40 -4.64 -3.60
N PHE A 101 -3.45 -5.09 -4.27
CA PHE A 101 -4.68 -5.55 -3.62
C PHE A 101 -5.20 -6.84 -4.30
N LEU A 102 -5.58 -7.82 -3.48
CA LEU A 102 -6.24 -9.06 -3.91
C LEU A 102 -7.77 -8.91 -4.06
N SER A 103 -8.31 -7.77 -3.63
CA SER A 103 -9.72 -7.42 -3.66
C SER A 103 -9.87 -6.00 -4.22
N SER A 104 -11.09 -5.48 -4.28
CA SER A 104 -11.31 -4.07 -4.62
C SER A 104 -10.41 -3.15 -3.77
N PRO A 105 -9.85 -2.09 -4.37
CA PRO A 105 -8.99 -1.17 -3.65
C PRO A 105 -9.70 -0.54 -2.43
N PRO A 106 -9.05 -0.52 -1.26
CA PRO A 106 -9.63 0.09 -0.07
C PRO A 106 -9.66 1.62 -0.20
N ALA A 107 -10.53 2.27 0.58
CA ALA A 107 -10.60 3.73 0.62
C ALA A 107 -9.29 4.40 1.07
N ASN A 108 -8.50 3.72 1.93
CA ASN A 108 -7.18 4.17 2.36
C ASN A 108 -6.11 3.17 1.91
N ILE A 109 -5.43 3.52 0.82
CA ILE A 109 -4.37 2.69 0.22
C ILE A 109 -2.99 2.88 0.84
N TYR A 110 -2.74 4.00 1.53
CA TYR A 110 -1.41 4.47 1.96
C TYR A 110 -0.78 3.66 3.09
N GLN A 111 -1.38 2.52 3.44
CA GLN A 111 -0.92 1.70 4.54
C GLN A 111 0.22 0.81 4.06
N ASP A 112 1.29 0.75 4.85
CA ASP A 112 2.48 -0.07 4.56
C ASP A 112 2.16 -1.54 4.27
N ARG A 113 1.09 -2.09 4.85
CA ARG A 113 0.63 -3.46 4.59
C ARG A 113 0.21 -3.72 3.14
N TYR A 114 -0.15 -2.67 2.39
CA TYR A 114 -0.53 -2.75 0.98
C TYR A 114 0.62 -2.38 0.05
N ARG A 115 1.74 -1.86 0.58
CA ARG A 115 2.88 -1.43 -0.22
C ARG A 115 3.63 -2.66 -0.72
N LEU A 116 3.61 -2.84 -2.04
CA LEU A 116 4.34 -3.88 -2.73
C LEU A 116 5.83 -3.52 -2.86
N ALA A 117 6.11 -2.30 -3.33
CA ALA A 117 7.46 -1.88 -3.64
C ALA A 117 7.60 -0.35 -3.71
N THR A 118 8.85 0.10 -3.83
CA THR A 118 9.23 1.48 -4.16
C THR A 118 10.18 1.46 -5.36
N THR A 119 10.09 2.45 -6.24
CA THR A 119 10.94 2.53 -7.44
C THR A 119 11.15 3.97 -7.87
N SER A 120 12.25 4.24 -8.56
CA SER A 120 12.52 5.54 -9.19
C SER A 120 12.25 5.57 -10.69
N ARG A 121 11.62 4.52 -11.22
CA ARG A 121 11.30 4.35 -12.64
C ARG A 121 9.80 4.42 -12.84
N THR A 122 9.36 4.75 -14.05
CA THR A 122 7.94 4.77 -14.45
C THR A 122 7.40 3.41 -14.87
N TYR A 123 8.08 2.35 -14.43
CA TYR A 123 7.69 0.96 -14.66
C TYR A 123 8.20 0.08 -13.54
N TYR A 124 7.56 -1.07 -13.38
CA TYR A 124 7.91 -2.09 -12.40
C TYR A 124 7.56 -3.47 -12.94
N SER A 125 8.41 -4.45 -12.65
CA SER A 125 8.16 -5.85 -13.01
C SER A 125 8.34 -6.72 -11.79
N ILE A 126 7.43 -7.67 -11.60
CA ILE A 126 7.49 -8.66 -10.53
C ILE A 126 7.21 -10.04 -11.09
N ALA A 127 8.10 -10.99 -10.79
CA ALA A 127 7.87 -12.39 -11.10
C ALA A 127 6.65 -12.90 -10.31
N SER A 128 5.76 -13.62 -10.99
CA SER A 128 4.55 -14.19 -10.43
C SER A 128 4.20 -15.46 -11.19
N ASP A 129 3.89 -16.52 -10.46
CA ASP A 129 3.23 -17.68 -11.06
C ASP A 129 1.88 -17.25 -11.67
N PRO A 130 1.37 -17.98 -12.68
CA PRO A 130 0.01 -17.78 -13.15
C PRO A 130 -0.98 -17.90 -11.99
N PHE A 131 -1.91 -16.95 -11.90
CA PHE A 131 -2.94 -16.91 -10.87
C PHE A 131 -4.31 -16.93 -11.52
N ASN A 132 -5.32 -17.32 -10.74
CA ASN A 132 -6.73 -17.22 -11.13
C ASN A 132 -7.40 -16.14 -10.28
N GLY A 133 -8.04 -15.19 -10.94
CA GLY A 133 -8.78 -14.13 -10.30
C GLY A 133 -8.26 -12.75 -10.68
N THR A 134 -8.67 -11.76 -9.89
CA THR A 134 -8.42 -10.35 -10.19
C THR A 134 -7.56 -9.72 -9.12
N VAL A 135 -6.52 -9.02 -9.56
CA VAL A 135 -5.67 -8.20 -8.71
C VAL A 135 -5.72 -6.75 -9.16
N TYR A 136 -5.42 -5.84 -8.23
CA TYR A 136 -5.45 -4.41 -8.47
C TYR A 136 -4.14 -3.76 -8.05
N PHE A 137 -3.76 -2.73 -8.79
CA PHE A 137 -2.56 -1.94 -8.55
C PHE A 137 -2.89 -0.45 -8.52
N ALA A 138 -2.16 0.27 -7.69
CA ALA A 138 -2.10 1.73 -7.71
C ALA A 138 -0.66 2.18 -7.54
N VAL A 139 -0.35 3.36 -8.08
CA VAL A 139 0.95 3.99 -7.91
C VAL A 139 0.75 5.42 -7.41
N THR A 140 1.60 5.84 -6.48
CA THR A 140 1.68 7.22 -5.99
C THR A 140 3.11 7.72 -6.18
N ALA A 141 3.27 9.04 -6.23
CA ALA A 141 4.56 9.71 -6.15
C ALA A 141 4.85 10.14 -4.72
N HIS A 142 6.09 10.03 -4.26
CA HIS A 142 6.49 10.34 -2.89
C HIS A 142 7.52 11.46 -2.83
N GLU A 143 7.26 12.50 -2.06
CA GLU A 143 8.18 13.61 -1.84
C GLU A 143 8.41 13.87 -0.35
N ARG A 144 9.60 13.52 0.15
CA ARG A 144 10.13 14.00 1.45
C ARG A 144 9.12 13.97 2.62
N GLY A 145 8.26 12.94 2.67
CA GLY A 145 7.23 12.78 3.70
C GLY A 145 5.78 12.98 3.23
N SER A 146 5.58 13.56 2.06
CA SER A 146 4.29 13.69 1.37
C SER A 146 4.13 12.61 0.30
N GLU A 147 2.90 12.25 -0.02
CA GLU A 147 2.60 11.24 -1.03
C GLU A 147 1.36 11.62 -1.83
N SER A 148 1.48 11.67 -3.15
CA SER A 148 0.43 12.13 -4.06
C SER A 148 -0.88 11.36 -3.90
N LEU A 149 -1.94 11.88 -4.52
CA LEU A 149 -3.12 11.06 -4.83
C LEU A 149 -2.69 9.85 -5.68
N PRO A 150 -3.41 8.71 -5.59
CA PRO A 150 -3.14 7.55 -6.42
C PRO A 150 -3.38 7.85 -7.90
N SER A 151 -2.70 7.08 -8.73
CA SER A 151 -3.06 6.89 -10.12
C SER A 151 -4.49 6.33 -10.28
N ASN A 152 -4.91 6.18 -11.54
CA ASN A 152 -5.99 5.24 -11.82
C ASN A 152 -5.62 3.84 -11.28
N PHE A 153 -6.62 3.08 -10.87
CA PHE A 153 -6.42 1.69 -10.50
C PHE A 153 -6.28 0.84 -11.76
N ALA A 154 -5.16 0.12 -11.88
CA ALA A 154 -5.00 -0.90 -12.91
C ALA A 154 -5.52 -2.23 -12.38
N GLN A 155 -6.33 -2.91 -13.19
CA GLN A 155 -6.85 -4.24 -12.91
C GLN A 155 -6.15 -5.25 -13.82
N LEU A 156 -5.76 -6.39 -13.27
CA LEU A 156 -5.28 -7.54 -14.03
C LEU A 156 -6.09 -8.77 -13.61
N SER A 157 -6.70 -9.42 -14.59
CA SER A 157 -7.49 -10.64 -14.41
C SER A 157 -6.92 -11.73 -15.32
N LEU A 158 -6.68 -12.91 -14.75
CA LEU A 158 -6.21 -14.12 -15.42
C LEU A 158 -7.11 -15.30 -15.09
#